data_AF-B6AF08-F1
#
_entry.id   AF-B6AF08-F1
#
_cell.length_a   1.000
_cell.length_b   1.000
_cell.length_c   1.000
_cell.angle_alpha   90.00
_cell.angle_beta   90.00
_cell.angle_gamma   90.00
#
_symmetry.space_group_name_H-M   'P 1'
#
loop_
_entity.id
_entity.type
_entity.pdbx_description
1 polymer ?
#
loop_
_entity_poly.entity_id
_entity_poly.type
_entity_poly.pdbx_seq_one_letter_code
_entity_poly.pdbx_strand_id
1 'polypeptide(L)'
;MDSDDQVTKRVLGNIQPTPAEVVLLHTSLSGIRRHFFASLRAKQFLDVKGVVYYQIDANRDFSSAANLGDAQLFDKLKADGLLKLDPLASDGTILMPQIFVDGVFIGDDIAIQDLEEDNDFDWIISRKACGACLSDKDEDAQICPNCNQAFKTLVPPELIYSGSVQQIYRGCNTGTQEGTVFEHPTFFTRNSVVLENQLQSNGDDIYGDTDIGLEDTPNIVESVSTSSKGNMIANKLNSENDPNEDLEENKDEDNNSRLVSNNSEVDLSTLY
;
A
#
# COMPACT_ATOMS: atom_id res chain seq x y z
N MET A 1 21.96 -51.27 6.76
CA MET A 1 21.71 -50.11 7.65
C MET A 1 22.54 -48.98 7.06
N ASP A 2 21.92 -47.81 6.91
CA ASP A 2 22.45 -46.57 6.30
C ASP A 2 22.17 -46.37 4.80
N SER A 3 20.90 -46.20 4.44
CA SER A 3 20.52 -45.71 3.09
C SER A 3 19.36 -44.71 3.07
N ASP A 4 18.53 -44.63 4.13
CA ASP A 4 17.27 -43.90 4.07
C ASP A 4 17.32 -42.47 4.65
N ASP A 5 18.45 -42.05 5.23
CA ASP A 5 18.54 -40.79 5.99
C ASP A 5 18.99 -39.57 5.16
N GLN A 6 19.19 -39.74 3.85
CA GLN A 6 19.58 -38.66 2.92
C GLN A 6 18.42 -38.15 2.06
N VAL A 7 17.27 -38.83 2.03
CA VAL A 7 16.12 -38.43 1.21
C VAL A 7 15.25 -37.40 1.93
N THR A 8 15.22 -37.40 3.26
CA THR A 8 14.41 -36.48 4.08
C THR A 8 15.02 -35.09 4.27
N LYS A 9 16.30 -34.88 3.95
CA LYS A 9 16.97 -33.56 4.07
C LYS A 9 16.86 -32.65 2.85
N ARG A 10 16.15 -33.05 1.79
CA ARG A 10 15.94 -32.22 0.58
C ARG A 10 14.51 -31.67 0.42
N VAL A 11 13.60 -31.96 1.36
CA VAL A 11 12.16 -31.61 1.22
C VAL A 11 11.71 -30.50 2.17
N LEU A 12 12.62 -29.86 2.90
CA LEU A 12 12.38 -28.52 3.46
C LEU A 12 12.81 -27.46 2.45
N GLY A 13 12.35 -27.60 1.19
CA GLY A 13 12.25 -26.44 0.33
C GLY A 13 11.34 -25.44 1.03
N ASN A 14 11.67 -24.16 0.97
CA ASN A 14 10.83 -23.08 1.49
C ASN A 14 9.45 -23.15 0.82
N ILE A 15 8.54 -23.96 1.36
CA ILE A 15 7.14 -23.98 0.96
C ILE A 15 6.65 -22.59 1.35
N GLN A 16 6.44 -21.73 0.36
CA GLN A 16 5.85 -20.44 0.65
C GLN A 16 4.41 -20.72 1.10
N PRO A 17 4.01 -20.35 2.32
CA PRO A 17 2.66 -20.58 2.77
C PRO A 17 1.70 -19.90 1.79
N THR A 18 0.64 -20.60 1.39
CA THR A 18 -0.56 -19.99 0.81
C THR A 18 -1.23 -19.18 1.93
N PRO A 19 -1.56 -17.88 1.77
CA PRO A 19 -1.64 -17.07 0.53
C PRO A 19 -0.36 -16.29 0.15
N ALA A 20 -0.35 -15.67 -1.05
CA ALA A 20 0.74 -14.81 -1.53
C ALA A 20 1.08 -13.68 -0.56
N GLU A 21 2.36 -13.28 -0.49
CA GLU A 21 2.75 -12.09 0.26
C GLU A 21 2.37 -10.85 -0.56
N VAL A 22 1.42 -10.06 -0.06
CA VAL A 22 1.05 -8.77 -0.65
C VAL A 22 1.62 -7.65 0.20
N VAL A 23 2.35 -6.73 -0.43
CA VAL A 23 2.97 -5.58 0.24
C VAL A 23 2.53 -4.29 -0.43
N LEU A 24 1.98 -3.37 0.35
CA LEU A 24 1.66 -2.02 -0.05
C LEU A 24 2.74 -1.07 0.49
N LEU A 25 3.55 -0.53 -0.42
CA LEU A 25 4.39 0.60 -0.15
C LEU A 25 3.60 1.89 -0.41
N HIS A 26 3.44 2.71 0.62
CA HIS A 26 2.62 3.91 0.55
C HIS A 26 3.22 5.09 1.32
N THR A 27 2.54 6.23 1.31
CA THR A 27 2.89 7.35 2.19
C THR A 27 1.67 7.90 2.93
N SER A 28 1.80 8.10 4.24
CA SER A 28 0.84 8.90 5.03
C SER A 28 1.13 10.41 5.00
N LEU A 29 2.26 10.83 4.41
CA LEU A 29 2.66 12.23 4.37
C LEU A 29 1.82 13.00 3.34
N SER A 30 0.95 13.88 3.83
CA SER A 30 0.03 14.68 3.01
C SER A 30 0.69 15.83 2.21
N GLY A 31 1.99 16.08 2.44
CA GLY A 31 2.75 17.14 1.77
C GLY A 31 2.82 16.98 0.25
N ILE A 32 2.80 15.74 -0.26
CA ILE A 32 2.71 15.46 -1.69
C ILE A 32 1.34 14.85 -1.99
N ARG A 33 0.35 15.72 -2.20
CA ARG A 33 -1.08 15.35 -2.30
C ARG A 33 -1.34 14.24 -3.32
N ARG A 34 -0.64 14.23 -4.46
CA ARG A 34 -0.78 13.19 -5.48
C ARG A 34 -0.51 11.80 -4.90
N HIS A 35 0.65 11.61 -4.30
CA HIS A 35 1.06 10.33 -3.70
C HIS A 35 0.18 9.94 -2.51
N PHE A 36 -0.20 10.90 -1.69
CA PHE A 36 -1.09 10.66 -0.56
C PHE A 36 -2.46 10.12 -1.00
N PHE A 37 -3.11 10.77 -1.97
CA PHE A 37 -4.42 10.31 -2.44
C PHE A 37 -4.33 9.01 -3.25
N ALA A 38 -3.27 8.82 -4.02
CA ALA A 38 -3.00 7.56 -4.70
C ALA A 38 -2.80 6.41 -3.70
N SER A 39 -2.03 6.66 -2.64
CA SER A 39 -1.84 5.73 -1.53
C SER A 39 -3.15 5.36 -0.85
N LEU A 40 -4.02 6.34 -0.62
CA LEU A 40 -5.34 6.11 -0.02
C LEU A 40 -6.22 5.24 -0.92
N ARG A 41 -6.21 5.45 -2.24
CA ARG A 41 -6.96 4.63 -3.20
C ARG A 41 -6.46 3.19 -3.25
N ALA A 42 -5.15 2.97 -3.37
CA ALA A 42 -4.58 1.62 -3.35
C ALA A 42 -4.91 0.87 -2.05
N LYS A 43 -4.83 1.57 -0.90
CA LYS A 43 -5.23 1.02 0.39
C LYS A 43 -6.71 0.61 0.38
N GLN A 44 -7.61 1.52 -0.02
CA GLN A 44 -9.05 1.26 -0.08
C GLN A 44 -9.37 0.10 -1.03
N PHE A 45 -8.68 0.00 -2.16
CA PHE A 45 -8.83 -1.10 -3.10
C PHE A 45 -8.51 -2.45 -2.44
N LEU A 46 -7.34 -2.58 -1.80
CA LEU A 46 -6.96 -3.81 -1.08
C LEU A 46 -7.93 -4.12 0.07
N ASP A 47 -8.37 -3.08 0.77
CA ASP A 47 -9.34 -3.18 1.87
C ASP A 47 -10.69 -3.74 1.37
N VAL A 48 -11.20 -3.24 0.24
CA VAL A 48 -12.46 -3.72 -0.36
C VAL A 48 -12.31 -5.11 -0.96
N LYS A 49 -11.15 -5.41 -1.58
CA LYS A 49 -10.86 -6.76 -2.09
C LYS A 49 -10.78 -7.80 -0.97
N GLY A 50 -10.46 -7.37 0.26
CA GLY A 50 -10.36 -8.26 1.42
C GLY A 50 -9.06 -9.08 1.43
N VAL A 51 -8.00 -8.54 0.84
CA VAL A 51 -6.66 -9.16 0.80
C VAL A 51 -5.91 -8.85 2.10
N VAL A 52 -5.19 -9.84 2.64
CA VAL A 52 -4.25 -9.60 3.74
C VAL A 52 -2.96 -9.02 3.16
N TYR A 53 -2.54 -7.86 3.64
CA TYR A 53 -1.34 -7.20 3.12
C TYR A 53 -0.51 -6.54 4.21
N TYR A 54 0.78 -6.36 3.93
CA TYR A 54 1.71 -5.61 4.78
C TYR A 54 1.82 -4.17 4.30
N GLN A 55 1.81 -3.22 5.23
CA GLN A 55 2.02 -1.81 4.96
C GLN A 55 3.46 -1.42 5.27
N ILE A 56 4.06 -0.70 4.33
CA ILE A 56 5.34 -0.01 4.53
C ILE A 56 5.07 1.46 4.27
N ASP A 57 5.11 2.28 5.32
CA ASP A 57 4.91 3.72 5.18
C ASP A 57 6.26 4.43 4.96
N ALA A 58 6.38 5.17 3.85
CA ALA A 58 7.54 5.98 3.54
C ALA A 58 7.67 7.22 4.45
N ASN A 59 6.62 7.57 5.19
CA ASN A 59 6.67 8.63 6.19
C ASN A 59 7.46 8.20 7.43
N ARG A 60 8.75 8.55 7.47
CA ARG A 60 9.67 8.21 8.57
C ARG A 60 9.22 8.72 9.93
N ASP A 61 8.53 9.87 9.98
CA ASP A 61 8.03 10.43 11.24
C ASP A 61 6.96 9.53 11.85
N PHE A 62 6.08 8.97 11.01
CA PHE A 62 5.07 8.00 11.44
C PHE A 62 5.73 6.70 11.92
N SER A 63 6.62 6.12 11.11
CA SER A 63 7.35 4.90 11.45
C SER A 63 8.11 5.02 12.78
N SER A 64 8.78 6.17 13.01
CA SER A 64 9.51 6.42 14.25
C SER A 64 8.59 6.58 15.45
N ALA A 65 7.48 7.31 15.30
CA ALA A 65 6.50 7.50 16.37
C ALA A 65 5.76 6.21 16.76
N ALA A 66 5.52 5.33 15.79
CA ALA A 66 4.85 4.04 15.98
C ALA A 66 5.81 2.89 16.32
N ASN A 67 7.12 3.14 16.42
CA ASN A 67 8.15 2.13 16.64
C ASN A 67 8.12 0.99 15.60
N LEU A 68 7.90 1.35 14.34
CA LEU A 68 7.86 0.44 13.19
C LEU A 68 9.22 0.39 12.49
N GLY A 69 9.50 -0.73 11.83
CA GLY A 69 10.68 -0.98 11.01
C GLY A 69 10.56 -0.46 9.57
N ASP A 70 9.47 0.23 9.22
CA ASP A 70 9.16 0.65 7.85
C ASP A 70 10.29 1.47 7.21
N ALA A 71 10.90 2.40 7.95
CA ALA A 71 11.99 3.22 7.42
C ALA A 71 13.22 2.38 6.99
N GLN A 72 13.57 1.36 7.79
CA GLN A 72 14.70 0.47 7.50
C GLN A 72 14.38 -0.45 6.31
N LEU A 73 13.13 -0.94 6.27
CA LEU A 73 12.68 -1.79 5.18
C LEU A 73 12.59 -1.01 3.87
N PHE A 74 12.07 0.22 3.90
CA PHE A 74 12.05 1.13 2.76
C PHE A 74 13.45 1.39 2.21
N ASP A 75 14.41 1.72 3.08
CA ASP A 75 15.79 1.99 2.68
C ASP A 75 16.46 0.76 2.07
N LYS A 76 16.17 -0.44 2.61
CA LYS A 76 16.62 -1.71 2.04
C LYS A 76 16.04 -1.96 0.65
N LEU A 77 14.72 -1.82 0.48
CA LEU A 77 14.06 -2.01 -0.83
C LEU A 77 14.60 -1.01 -1.87
N LYS A 78 14.90 0.23 -1.44
CA LYS A 78 15.53 1.24 -2.28
C LYS A 78 16.95 0.85 -2.67
N ALA A 79 17.77 0.39 -1.71
CA ALA A 79 19.14 -0.04 -1.96
C ALA A 79 19.21 -1.27 -2.88
N ASP A 80 18.24 -2.18 -2.77
CA ASP A 80 18.09 -3.36 -3.63
C ASP A 80 17.59 -3.02 -5.05
N GLY A 81 17.29 -1.74 -5.34
CA GLY A 81 16.83 -1.29 -6.66
C GLY A 81 15.42 -1.77 -7.03
N LEU A 82 14.61 -2.17 -6.04
CA LEU A 82 13.27 -2.70 -6.27
C LEU A 82 12.22 -1.61 -6.48
N LEU A 83 12.46 -0.41 -5.91
CA LEU A 83 11.49 0.69 -5.95
C LEU A 83 11.53 1.42 -7.29
N LYS A 84 10.35 1.63 -7.88
CA LYS A 84 10.19 2.42 -9.11
C LYS A 84 10.30 3.92 -8.82
N LEU A 85 10.89 4.66 -9.76
CA LEU A 85 10.95 6.11 -9.72
C LEU A 85 9.67 6.69 -10.30
N ASP A 86 9.28 7.85 -9.80
CA ASP A 86 8.15 8.60 -10.34
C ASP A 86 8.54 9.22 -11.69
N PRO A 87 7.87 8.82 -12.79
CA PRO A 87 8.20 9.32 -14.13
C PRO A 87 7.93 10.81 -14.31
N LEU A 88 7.11 11.41 -13.43
CA LEU A 88 6.76 12.83 -13.46
C LEU A 88 7.69 13.68 -12.57
N ALA A 89 8.60 13.05 -11.83
CA ALA A 89 9.56 13.74 -10.97
C ALA A 89 10.98 13.57 -11.51
N SER A 90 11.68 14.69 -11.76
CA SER A 90 13.06 14.68 -12.28
C SER A 90 14.13 14.49 -11.20
N ASP A 91 13.73 14.47 -9.92
CA ASP A 91 14.62 14.47 -8.75
C ASP A 91 14.89 13.06 -8.18
N GLY A 92 14.44 12.01 -8.88
CA GLY A 92 14.58 10.64 -8.40
C GLY A 92 13.63 10.31 -7.25
N THR A 93 12.52 11.04 -7.11
CA THR A 93 11.43 10.68 -6.21
C THR A 93 10.92 9.28 -6.52
N ILE A 94 10.65 8.50 -5.46
CA ILE A 94 10.07 7.16 -5.58
C ILE A 94 8.58 7.29 -5.91
N LEU A 95 8.11 6.54 -6.90
CA LEU A 95 6.68 6.46 -7.25
C LEU A 95 5.90 5.91 -6.05
N MET A 96 4.75 6.49 -5.74
CA MET A 96 3.87 6.02 -4.67
C MET A 96 2.40 6.12 -5.07
N PRO A 97 1.59 5.09 -4.76
CA PRO A 97 1.94 3.85 -4.08
C PRO A 97 2.66 2.85 -5.00
N GLN A 98 3.25 1.80 -4.42
CA GLN A 98 3.71 0.63 -5.15
C GLN A 98 3.19 -0.64 -4.47
N ILE A 99 2.58 -1.52 -5.25
CA ILE A 99 2.08 -2.81 -4.80
C ILE A 99 3.04 -3.90 -5.28
N PHE A 100 3.41 -4.78 -4.35
CA PHE A 100 4.23 -5.96 -4.63
C PHE A 100 3.47 -7.24 -4.26
N VAL A 101 3.65 -8.28 -5.05
CA VAL A 101 3.20 -9.64 -4.75
C VAL A 101 4.38 -10.61 -4.87
N ASP A 102 4.69 -11.32 -3.80
CA ASP A 102 5.87 -12.19 -3.67
C ASP A 102 7.16 -11.52 -4.21
N GLY A 103 7.34 -10.25 -3.86
CA GLY A 103 8.52 -9.46 -4.24
C GLY A 103 8.55 -8.94 -5.66
N VAL A 104 7.50 -9.18 -6.45
CA VAL A 104 7.34 -8.64 -7.81
C VAL A 104 6.50 -7.37 -7.75
N PHE A 105 7.04 -6.26 -8.29
CA PHE A 105 6.26 -5.03 -8.48
C PHE A 105 5.16 -5.27 -9.51
N ILE A 106 3.90 -5.09 -9.12
CA ILE A 106 2.75 -5.30 -10.00
C ILE A 106 2.05 -4.01 -10.43
N GLY A 107 2.27 -2.89 -9.74
CA GLY A 107 1.65 -1.62 -10.14
C GLY A 107 1.55 -0.55 -9.05
N ASP A 108 0.98 0.58 -9.43
CA ASP A 108 0.48 1.64 -8.55
C ASP A 108 -1.05 1.51 -8.37
N ASP A 109 -1.73 2.58 -7.93
CA ASP A 109 -3.17 2.56 -7.71
C ASP A 109 -4.00 2.47 -9.00
N ILE A 110 -3.44 2.84 -10.15
CA ILE A 110 -4.12 2.74 -11.45
C ILE A 110 -3.92 1.34 -12.01
N ALA A 111 -2.67 0.89 -12.09
CA ALA A 111 -2.34 -0.41 -12.65
C ALA A 111 -3.03 -1.57 -11.89
N ILE A 112 -3.25 -1.44 -10.59
CA ILE A 112 -3.97 -2.47 -9.82
C ILE A 112 -5.47 -2.53 -10.15
N GLN A 113 -6.09 -1.40 -10.53
CA GLN A 113 -7.48 -1.36 -10.98
C GLN A 113 -7.58 -2.00 -12.36
N ASP A 114 -6.66 -1.67 -13.27
CA ASP A 114 -6.61 -2.28 -14.61
C ASP A 114 -6.49 -3.82 -14.51
N LEU A 115 -5.61 -4.33 -13.64
CA LEU A 115 -5.47 -5.78 -13.39
C LEU A 115 -6.73 -6.42 -12.81
N GLU A 116 -7.51 -5.70 -12.01
CA GLU A 116 -8.79 -6.21 -11.49
C GLU A 116 -9.87 -6.21 -12.56
N GLU A 117 -9.94 -5.17 -13.40
CA GLU A 117 -10.89 -5.08 -14.51
C GLU A 117 -10.68 -6.21 -15.53
N ASP A 118 -9.41 -6.58 -15.77
CA ASP A 118 -9.05 -7.72 -16.61
C ASP A 118 -9.18 -9.09 -15.91
N ASN A 119 -9.53 -9.09 -14.62
CA ASN A 119 -9.57 -10.26 -13.72
C ASN A 119 -8.22 -10.96 -13.48
N ASP A 120 -7.10 -10.32 -13.82
CA ASP A 120 -5.75 -10.87 -13.63
C ASP A 120 -5.27 -10.80 -12.18
N PHE A 121 -5.74 -9.81 -11.41
CA PHE A 121 -5.29 -9.59 -10.04
C PHE A 121 -5.52 -10.82 -9.14
N ASP A 122 -6.67 -11.48 -9.27
CA ASP A 122 -6.99 -12.70 -8.52
C ASP A 122 -6.02 -13.84 -8.83
N TRP A 123 -5.64 -14.02 -10.09
CA TRP A 123 -4.67 -15.05 -10.49
C TRP A 123 -3.28 -14.78 -9.93
N ILE A 124 -2.88 -13.51 -9.87
CA ILE A 124 -1.60 -13.09 -9.31
C ILE A 124 -1.55 -13.39 -7.80
N ILE A 125 -2.54 -12.96 -7.03
CA ILE A 125 -2.56 -13.18 -5.56
C ILE A 125 -2.81 -14.64 -5.18
N SER A 126 -3.41 -15.43 -6.09
CA SER A 126 -3.54 -16.88 -5.97
C SER A 126 -2.26 -17.64 -6.33
N ARG A 127 -1.18 -16.94 -6.70
CA ARG A 127 0.08 -17.50 -7.24
C ARG A 127 -0.07 -18.32 -8.52
N LYS A 128 -1.15 -18.16 -9.27
CA LYS A 128 -1.41 -18.90 -10.52
C LYS A 128 -0.90 -18.17 -11.77
N ALA A 129 -0.73 -16.85 -11.69
CA ALA A 129 -0.11 -16.04 -12.73
C ALA A 129 1.13 -15.31 -12.20
N CYS A 130 2.08 -15.03 -13.09
CA CYS A 130 3.23 -14.20 -12.78
C CYS A 130 2.86 -12.73 -12.76
N GLY A 131 3.07 -12.03 -11.64
CA GLY A 131 2.83 -10.58 -11.56
C GLY A 131 3.67 -9.70 -12.49
N ALA A 132 4.74 -10.24 -13.11
CA ALA A 132 5.59 -9.49 -14.04
C ALA A 132 5.22 -9.68 -15.52
N CYS A 133 4.72 -10.85 -15.92
CA CYS A 133 4.45 -11.18 -17.33
C CYS A 133 3.09 -11.82 -17.59
N LEU A 134 2.26 -11.98 -16.55
CA LEU A 134 0.90 -12.54 -16.57
C LEU A 134 0.79 -13.97 -17.12
N SER A 135 1.92 -14.66 -17.32
CA SER A 135 1.91 -16.06 -17.74
C SER A 135 1.57 -16.97 -16.56
N ASP A 136 0.84 -18.03 -16.86
CA ASP A 136 0.53 -19.09 -15.92
C ASP A 136 1.81 -19.67 -15.30
N LYS A 137 1.70 -20.04 -14.02
CA LYS A 137 2.78 -20.71 -13.28
C LYS A 137 2.19 -21.62 -12.20
N ASP A 138 3.01 -22.56 -11.74
CA ASP A 138 2.68 -23.35 -10.55
C ASP A 138 2.66 -22.46 -9.30
N GLU A 139 1.78 -22.79 -8.34
CA GLU A 139 1.61 -22.04 -7.09
C GLU A 139 2.91 -22.01 -6.26
N ASP A 140 3.69 -23.10 -6.29
CA ASP A 140 4.95 -23.27 -5.56
C ASP A 140 6.20 -22.81 -6.36
N ALA A 141 6.01 -22.32 -7.60
CA ALA A 141 7.11 -21.89 -8.45
C ALA A 141 7.90 -20.77 -7.78
N GLN A 142 9.21 -20.94 -7.61
CA GLN A 142 10.11 -19.93 -7.05
C GLN A 142 10.62 -18.93 -8.10
N ILE A 143 10.50 -19.29 -9.38
CA ILE A 143 10.88 -18.46 -10.53
C ILE A 143 9.81 -18.63 -11.61
N CYS A 144 9.44 -17.55 -12.30
CA CYS A 144 8.49 -17.62 -13.40
C CYS A 144 9.08 -18.44 -14.56
N PRO A 145 8.35 -19.45 -15.09
CA PRO A 145 8.83 -20.27 -16.20
C PRO A 145 8.93 -19.49 -17.53
N ASN A 146 8.23 -18.36 -17.65
CA ASN A 146 8.22 -17.56 -18.88
C ASN A 146 9.25 -16.42 -18.85
N CYS A 147 9.18 -15.52 -17.86
CA CYS A 147 10.06 -14.33 -17.82
C CYS A 147 11.28 -14.46 -16.89
N ASN A 148 11.46 -15.61 -16.22
CA ASN A 148 12.53 -15.85 -15.24
C ASN A 148 12.54 -14.90 -14.04
N GLN A 149 11.44 -14.21 -13.76
CA GLN A 149 11.29 -13.40 -12.55
C GLN A 149 11.35 -14.29 -11.30
N ALA A 150 12.29 -14.02 -10.40
CA ALA A 150 12.34 -14.68 -9.10
C ALA A 150 11.27 -14.13 -8.17
N PHE A 151 10.59 -15.02 -7.45
CA PHE A 151 9.63 -14.69 -6.39
C PHE A 151 10.33 -14.76 -5.04
N LYS A 152 10.13 -13.75 -4.19
CA LYS A 152 10.81 -13.63 -2.90
C LYS A 152 9.96 -12.88 -1.88
N THR A 153 10.10 -13.25 -0.62
CA THR A 153 9.50 -12.51 0.49
C THR A 153 10.21 -11.18 0.68
N LEU A 154 9.47 -10.07 0.74
CA LEU A 154 10.01 -8.74 1.02
C LEU A 154 10.06 -8.43 2.51
N VAL A 155 9.05 -8.86 3.26
CA VAL A 155 8.93 -8.59 4.69
C VAL A 155 9.61 -9.70 5.48
N PRO A 156 10.74 -9.44 6.16
CA PRO A 156 11.41 -10.46 6.95
C PRO A 156 10.48 -10.99 8.06
N PRO A 157 10.44 -12.32 8.31
CA PRO A 157 9.62 -12.90 9.37
C PRO A 157 9.85 -12.25 10.74
N GLU A 158 11.08 -11.80 11.02
CA GLU A 158 11.43 -11.14 12.28
C GLU A 158 10.63 -9.86 12.51
N LEU A 159 10.36 -9.07 11.45
CA LEU A 159 9.56 -7.85 11.56
C LEU A 159 8.07 -8.16 11.77
N ILE A 160 7.60 -9.28 11.22
CA ILE A 160 6.24 -9.77 11.41
C ILE A 160 6.06 -10.20 12.87
N TYR A 161 6.98 -11.02 13.38
CA TYR A 161 6.94 -11.50 14.77
C TYR A 161 7.14 -10.37 15.79
N SER A 162 7.97 -9.37 15.50
CA SER A 162 8.12 -8.24 16.42
C SER A 162 6.94 -7.26 16.38
N GLY A 163 6.01 -7.40 15.43
CA GLY A 163 4.95 -6.42 15.19
C GLY A 163 5.49 -5.09 14.67
N SER A 164 6.71 -5.08 14.12
CA SER A 164 7.38 -3.88 13.60
C SER A 164 6.96 -3.53 12.17
N VAL A 165 6.08 -4.31 11.55
CA VAL A 165 5.44 -4.01 10.28
C VAL A 165 3.94 -4.19 10.44
N GLN A 166 3.16 -3.26 9.90
CA GLN A 166 1.71 -3.34 10.01
C GLN A 166 1.15 -4.36 9.02
N GLN A 167 0.35 -5.29 9.50
CA GLN A 167 -0.43 -6.22 8.68
C GLN A 167 -1.91 -5.83 8.76
N ILE A 168 -2.54 -5.62 7.61
CA ILE A 168 -3.95 -5.21 7.51
C ILE A 168 -4.78 -6.42 7.05
N TYR A 169 -6.06 -6.41 7.46
CA TYR A 169 -7.01 -7.52 7.30
C TYR A 169 -6.56 -8.80 8.00
N ARG A 170 -6.71 -8.81 9.33
CA ARG A 170 -6.99 -10.06 10.04
C ARG A 170 -8.49 -10.13 10.28
N GLY A 171 -9.18 -11.00 9.55
CA GLY A 171 -10.49 -11.47 9.98
C GLY A 171 -10.41 -12.00 11.42
N CYS A 172 -11.55 -12.05 12.12
CA CYS A 172 -11.59 -12.60 13.47
C CYS A 172 -11.01 -14.03 13.46
N ASN A 173 -10.12 -14.35 14.41
CA ASN A 173 -9.58 -15.70 14.62
C ASN A 173 -10.71 -16.65 15.08
N THR A 174 -11.65 -17.01 14.22
CA THR A 174 -12.59 -18.12 14.45
C THR A 174 -12.10 -19.31 13.67
N GLY A 175 -10.90 -19.77 14.03
CA GLY A 175 -10.32 -21.00 13.55
C GLY A 175 -9.95 -21.84 14.76
N THR A 176 -10.90 -22.67 15.18
CA THR A 176 -10.68 -23.85 16.01
C THR A 176 -9.66 -24.75 15.31
N GLN A 177 -8.37 -24.41 15.38
CA GLN A 177 -7.31 -25.38 15.18
C GLN A 177 -7.13 -26.06 16.54
N GLU A 178 -7.77 -27.22 16.69
CA GLU A 178 -7.39 -28.16 17.74
C GLU A 178 -5.89 -28.42 17.61
N GLY A 179 -5.11 -27.90 18.56
CA GLY A 179 -3.71 -28.28 18.74
C GLY A 179 -2.69 -27.46 17.95
N THR A 180 -2.64 -26.15 18.14
CA THR A 180 -1.43 -25.41 18.57
C THR A 180 -1.79 -23.92 18.66
N VAL A 181 -1.89 -23.44 19.90
CA VAL A 181 -2.10 -22.03 20.20
C VAL A 181 -0.82 -21.28 19.84
N PHE A 182 -0.79 -20.62 18.69
CA PHE A 182 0.18 -19.56 18.44
C PHE A 182 -0.39 -18.26 19.03
N GLU A 183 -0.18 -18.06 20.33
CA GLU A 183 -0.43 -16.78 20.99
C GLU A 183 0.64 -15.77 20.53
N HIS A 184 0.33 -15.00 19.49
CA HIS A 184 1.09 -13.80 19.16
C HIS A 184 0.47 -12.61 19.92
N PRO A 185 1.22 -11.81 20.68
CA PRO A 185 0.63 -10.75 21.51
C PRO A 185 0.20 -9.57 20.65
N THR A 186 -0.98 -9.64 20.05
CA THR A 186 -1.71 -8.47 19.57
C THR A 186 -2.73 -8.05 20.63
N PHE A 187 -2.24 -7.66 21.80
CA PHE A 187 -2.98 -6.77 22.67
C PHE A 187 -2.41 -5.37 22.47
N PHE A 188 -3.21 -4.48 21.88
CA PHE A 188 -3.11 -3.06 22.16
C PHE A 188 -3.42 -2.88 23.65
N THR A 189 -2.42 -3.01 24.52
CA THR A 189 -2.50 -2.47 25.86
C THR A 189 -2.54 -0.96 25.69
N ARG A 190 -3.72 -0.35 25.82
CA ARG A 190 -3.80 1.06 26.20
C ARG A 190 -2.95 1.17 27.48
N ASN A 191 -1.85 1.92 27.41
CA ASN A 191 -1.16 2.39 28.60
C ASN A 191 -2.12 3.31 29.37
N SER A 192 -3.02 2.72 30.16
CA SER A 192 -3.73 3.38 31.25
C SER A 192 -2.97 3.11 32.54
N VAL A 193 -1.74 3.61 32.60
CA VAL A 193 -1.00 3.77 33.86
C VAL A 193 -0.47 5.18 33.87
N VAL A 194 -1.36 6.14 34.18
CA VAL A 194 -1.16 7.34 35.01
C VAL A 194 -2.54 8.00 35.05
N LEU A 195 -3.37 7.69 36.06
CA LEU A 195 -4.34 8.59 36.73
C LEU A 195 -5.32 7.86 37.67
N GLU A 196 -4.88 6.85 38.41
CA GLU A 196 -5.62 6.39 39.58
C GLU A 196 -4.63 6.27 40.73
N ASN A 197 -4.34 7.42 41.37
CA ASN A 197 -3.78 7.48 42.72
C ASN A 197 -3.75 8.93 43.24
N GLN A 198 -4.86 9.66 43.08
CA GLN A 198 -5.21 10.78 43.97
C GLN A 198 -6.72 10.91 43.94
N LEU A 199 -7.41 10.29 44.90
CA LEU A 199 -8.69 10.73 45.48
C LEU A 199 -9.29 9.58 46.31
N GLN A 200 -8.64 9.25 47.43
CA GLN A 200 -9.33 8.74 48.61
C GLN A 200 -8.64 9.33 49.84
N SER A 201 -9.20 10.41 50.37
CA SER A 201 -9.28 10.61 51.82
C SER A 201 -10.20 11.78 52.14
N ASN A 202 -11.15 11.50 53.05
CA ASN A 202 -11.96 12.42 53.86
C ASN A 202 -13.20 12.95 53.13
N GLY A 203 -14.42 12.75 53.59
CA GLY A 203 -14.90 12.44 54.94
C GLY A 203 -16.14 13.30 55.17
N ASP A 204 -17.25 12.62 55.41
CA ASP A 204 -18.44 13.03 56.16
C ASP A 204 -19.30 14.25 55.72
N ASP A 205 -20.60 13.96 55.75
CA ASP A 205 -21.70 14.80 56.23
C ASP A 205 -22.65 15.56 55.26
N ILE A 206 -23.89 15.03 55.24
CA ILE A 206 -25.17 15.72 55.57
C ILE A 206 -26.11 16.16 54.43
N TYR A 207 -27.24 15.41 54.37
CA TYR A 207 -28.67 15.74 54.14
C TYR A 207 -29.23 16.37 52.85
N GLY A 208 -30.36 15.76 52.43
CA GLY A 208 -31.54 16.41 51.86
C GLY A 208 -32.01 15.74 50.58
N ASP A 209 -32.90 14.74 50.63
CA ASP A 209 -34.35 14.86 50.38
C ASP A 209 -34.67 15.52 49.02
N THR A 210 -35.50 15.00 48.11
CA THR A 210 -36.68 14.15 48.26
C THR A 210 -37.05 13.54 46.90
N ASP A 211 -37.39 12.26 46.93
CA ASP A 211 -38.53 11.54 46.31
C ASP A 211 -39.12 11.83 44.91
N ILE A 212 -39.73 10.73 44.43
CA ILE A 212 -40.86 10.55 43.49
C ILE A 212 -40.48 10.62 41.99
N GLY A 213 -40.72 9.62 41.15
CA GLY A 213 -41.41 8.34 41.29
C GLY A 213 -41.37 7.61 39.93
N LEU A 214 -41.57 6.29 40.00
CA LEU A 214 -41.71 5.37 38.87
C LEU A 214 -42.90 5.76 37.96
N GLU A 215 -42.79 5.47 36.66
CA GLU A 215 -43.64 4.48 35.95
C GLU A 215 -43.50 4.58 34.41
N ASP A 216 -43.30 3.39 33.83
CA ASP A 216 -43.91 2.83 32.62
C ASP A 216 -43.71 3.42 31.20
N THR A 217 -43.09 2.55 30.38
CA THR A 217 -43.18 2.37 28.92
C THR A 217 -44.64 2.38 28.40
N PRO A 218 -44.97 2.68 27.11
CA PRO A 218 -44.44 1.93 25.95
C PRO A 218 -44.37 2.62 24.56
N ASN A 219 -43.72 1.89 23.64
CA ASN A 219 -43.67 2.05 22.18
C ASN A 219 -45.04 2.15 21.51
N ILE A 220 -45.21 3.07 20.53
CA ILE A 220 -46.09 2.90 19.35
C ILE A 220 -45.46 3.53 18.09
N VAL A 221 -45.02 2.64 17.21
CA VAL A 221 -45.14 2.50 15.74
C VAL A 221 -45.71 3.66 14.87
N GLU A 222 -45.00 3.88 13.74
CA GLU A 222 -45.40 4.39 12.40
C GLU A 222 -46.15 5.72 12.23
N SER A 223 -45.62 6.57 11.34
CA SER A 223 -46.30 6.82 10.06
C SER A 223 -45.44 7.61 9.07
N VAL A 224 -45.50 7.11 7.83
CA VAL A 224 -45.10 7.75 6.58
C VAL A 224 -45.88 9.06 6.37
N SER A 225 -45.22 10.12 5.92
CA SER A 225 -45.88 11.07 5.00
C SER A 225 -44.87 11.77 4.09
N THR A 226 -45.26 11.80 2.83
CA THR A 226 -44.68 12.50 1.69
C THR A 226 -44.92 14.01 1.80
N SER A 227 -44.09 14.83 1.14
CA SER A 227 -44.51 15.89 0.20
C SER A 227 -43.46 17.00 0.05
N SER A 228 -42.90 17.07 -1.17
CA SER A 228 -42.91 18.19 -2.12
C SER A 228 -42.45 19.61 -1.76
N LYS A 229 -41.87 20.23 -2.81
CA LYS A 229 -41.53 21.65 -3.07
C LYS A 229 -40.09 21.99 -2.68
N GLY A 230 -39.15 22.27 -3.59
CA GLY A 230 -39.27 22.97 -4.87
C GLY A 230 -38.94 24.44 -4.66
N ASN A 231 -37.75 24.88 -5.06
CA ASN A 231 -37.56 26.17 -5.70
C ASN A 231 -36.18 26.29 -6.37
N MET A 232 -36.26 26.51 -7.68
CA MET A 232 -35.21 27.03 -8.54
C MET A 232 -35.00 28.53 -8.26
N ILE A 233 -33.76 28.99 -8.33
CA ILE A 233 -33.45 30.36 -8.77
C ILE A 233 -32.30 30.28 -9.77
N ALA A 234 -32.55 30.84 -10.95
CA ALA A 234 -31.64 30.97 -12.07
C ALA A 234 -31.05 32.39 -12.17
N ASN A 235 -29.83 32.43 -12.70
CA ASN A 235 -29.24 33.38 -13.66
C ASN A 235 -29.26 34.91 -13.43
N LYS A 236 -28.04 35.48 -13.50
CA LYS A 236 -27.70 36.70 -14.26
C LYS A 236 -26.19 36.68 -14.50
N LEU A 237 -25.72 36.37 -15.73
CA LEU A 237 -25.36 37.32 -16.80
C LEU A 237 -24.39 38.42 -16.34
N ASN A 238 -23.17 38.39 -16.88
CA ASN A 238 -22.58 39.55 -17.55
C ASN A 238 -21.53 39.10 -18.57
N SER A 239 -21.67 39.70 -19.75
CA SER A 239 -20.89 39.55 -20.96
C SER A 239 -19.85 40.68 -21.10
N GLU A 240 -18.96 40.49 -22.07
CA GLU A 240 -18.20 41.51 -22.81
C GLU A 240 -16.94 42.12 -22.14
N ASN A 241 -15.76 41.79 -22.66
CA ASN A 241 -15.07 42.62 -23.67
C ASN A 241 -13.72 42.01 -24.10
N ASP A 242 -13.56 41.77 -25.40
CA ASP A 242 -12.28 41.78 -26.13
C ASP A 242 -11.97 43.24 -26.51
N PRO A 243 -10.67 43.63 -26.63
CA PRO A 243 -10.14 43.75 -27.99
C PRO A 243 -8.65 43.37 -28.18
N ASN A 244 -8.36 43.06 -29.43
CA ASN A 244 -7.04 42.87 -30.07
C ASN A 244 -5.96 43.89 -29.68
N GLU A 245 -4.70 43.44 -29.69
CA GLU A 245 -3.59 44.23 -30.23
C GLU A 245 -2.52 43.33 -30.87
N ASP A 246 -2.21 43.66 -32.12
CA ASP A 246 -1.17 43.13 -33.01
C ASP A 246 0.24 43.59 -32.58
N LEU A 247 1.24 43.13 -33.35
CA LEU A 247 2.67 43.52 -33.42
C LEU A 247 3.61 42.60 -32.61
N GLU A 248 4.70 42.03 -33.13
CA GLU A 248 5.54 42.45 -34.25
C GLU A 248 6.41 41.27 -34.76
N GLU A 249 6.70 41.30 -36.07
CA GLU A 249 7.74 40.51 -36.74
C GLU A 249 9.13 40.76 -36.12
N ASN A 250 9.97 39.73 -36.06
CA ASN A 250 11.38 39.89 -36.40
C ASN A 250 11.87 38.68 -37.19
N LYS A 251 12.27 38.98 -38.43
CA LYS A 251 13.04 38.13 -39.35
C LYS A 251 14.53 38.28 -39.04
N ASP A 252 15.32 37.48 -39.76
CA ASP A 252 16.75 37.62 -40.06
C ASP A 252 17.69 37.07 -38.95
N GLU A 253 18.73 36.28 -39.23
CA GLU A 253 19.41 36.00 -40.49
C GLU A 253 20.38 34.82 -40.31
N ASP A 254 20.81 34.29 -41.46
CA ASP A 254 21.75 33.21 -41.73
C ASP A 254 23.13 33.31 -41.03
N ASN A 255 23.78 32.14 -40.83
CA ASN A 255 24.99 31.79 -41.59
C ASN A 255 25.69 30.47 -41.12
N ASN A 256 25.52 29.45 -41.95
CA ASN A 256 26.56 28.78 -42.76
C ASN A 256 27.89 28.29 -42.13
N SER A 257 28.16 27.01 -42.46
CA SER A 257 29.45 26.39 -42.81
C SER A 257 30.44 25.97 -41.70
N ARG A 258 30.71 24.66 -41.61
CA ARG A 258 31.98 24.11 -42.14
C ARG A 258 32.01 22.58 -42.20
N LEU A 259 32.31 22.10 -43.40
CA LEU A 259 32.92 20.82 -43.72
C LEU A 259 34.20 20.59 -42.90
N VAL A 260 34.40 19.38 -42.36
CA VAL A 260 35.68 18.66 -42.42
C VAL A 260 35.40 17.16 -42.48
N SER A 261 35.66 16.59 -43.65
CA SER A 261 35.92 15.17 -43.88
C SER A 261 37.19 14.76 -43.13
N ASN A 262 37.25 13.55 -42.55
CA ASN A 262 38.50 12.79 -42.55
C ASN A 262 38.23 11.28 -42.44
N ASN A 263 38.89 10.59 -43.37
CA ASN A 263 39.05 9.16 -43.53
C ASN A 263 40.01 8.57 -42.49
N SER A 264 40.25 7.25 -42.64
CA SER A 264 41.28 6.39 -42.03
C SER A 264 40.93 5.90 -40.62
N GLU A 265 41.08 4.63 -40.26
CA GLU A 265 41.74 3.49 -40.91
C GLU A 265 41.27 2.22 -40.20
N VAL A 266 41.17 1.14 -40.95
CA VAL A 266 40.99 -0.22 -40.45
C VAL A 266 42.35 -0.70 -39.94
N ASP A 267 42.47 -1.07 -38.67
CA ASP A 267 43.60 -1.88 -38.20
C ASP A 267 43.10 -3.26 -37.78
N LEU A 268 43.25 -4.19 -38.73
CA LEU A 268 43.19 -5.62 -38.54
C LEU A 268 44.63 -6.10 -38.29
N SER A 269 45.08 -6.07 -37.04
CA SER A 269 46.33 -6.76 -36.66
C SER A 269 46.41 -7.08 -35.16
N THR A 270 45.71 -8.14 -34.73
CA THR A 270 46.21 -8.96 -33.61
C THR A 270 45.74 -10.40 -33.79
N LEU A 271 46.48 -11.14 -34.63
CA LEU A 271 46.60 -12.59 -34.59
C LEU A 271 47.88 -12.88 -33.80
N TYR A 272 47.74 -13.52 -32.63
CA TYR A 272 48.50 -14.70 -32.16
C TYR A 272 47.95 -15.12 -30.79
#